data_AF-A0A820ZFU4-F1
#
_entry.id   AF-A0A820ZFU4-F1
#
_cell.length_a   1.000
_cell.length_b   1.000
_cell.length_c   1.000
_cell.angle_alpha   90.00
_cell.angle_beta   90.00
_cell.angle_gamma   90.00
#
_symmetry.space_group_name_H-M   'P 1'
#
loop_
_entity.id
_entity.type
_entity.pdbx_description
1 polymer ?
#
loop_
_entity_poly.entity_id
_entity_poly.type
_entity_poly.pdbx_seq_one_letter_code
_entity_poly.pdbx_strand_id
1 'polypeptide(L)'
;AIEFEKKIQTFFQDTNAFVVLKENPFDEILNKVIQLLNRLSGKKLILQWQSKKMMPNRTKSVLAHLYFNPKTHKIGIPVRPIENTIGAPTTNISDFLDEIIRPIFDSKCGPTRTF
;
A
#
# COMPACT_ATOMS: atom_id res chain seq x y z
N ALA A 1 -24.79 7.06 -10.42
CA ALA A 1 -24.17 7.42 -9.12
C ALA A 1 -24.86 6.70 -7.96
N ILE A 2 -26.16 6.95 -7.73
CA ILE A 2 -26.90 6.45 -6.54
C ILE A 2 -26.87 4.92 -6.36
N GLU A 3 -27.06 4.12 -7.41
CA GLU A 3 -27.05 2.65 -7.29
C GLU A 3 -25.65 2.10 -6.92
N PHE A 4 -24.60 2.75 -7.43
CA PHE A 4 -23.22 2.37 -7.17
C PHE A 4 -22.81 2.69 -5.72
N GLU A 5 -23.23 3.84 -5.20
CA GLU A 5 -23.02 4.19 -3.78
C GLU A 5 -23.75 3.24 -2.84
N LYS A 6 -25.01 2.88 -3.13
CA LYS A 6 -25.77 1.88 -2.36
C LYS A 6 -25.03 0.55 -2.29
N LYS A 7 -24.50 0.10 -3.43
CA LYS A 7 -23.69 -1.10 -3.56
C LYS A 7 -22.41 -1.08 -2.71
N ILE A 8 -21.74 0.07 -2.61
CA ILE A 8 -20.58 0.27 -1.74
C ILE A 8 -20.98 0.18 -0.26
N GLN A 9 -22.08 0.83 0.12
CA GLN A 9 -22.59 0.79 1.50
C GLN A 9 -22.97 -0.62 1.93
N THR A 10 -23.68 -1.37 1.08
CA THR A 10 -23.99 -2.79 1.32
C THR A 10 -22.71 -3.61 1.51
N PHE A 11 -21.69 -3.39 0.67
CA PHE A 11 -20.41 -4.08 0.82
C PHE A 11 -19.75 -3.82 2.19
N PHE A 12 -19.75 -2.56 2.67
CA PHE A 12 -19.19 -2.25 3.99
C PHE A 12 -19.99 -2.92 5.13
N GLN A 13 -21.32 -2.93 5.05
CA GLN A 13 -22.21 -3.53 6.03
C GLN A 13 -22.06 -5.06 6.08
N ASP A 14 -22.02 -5.72 4.92
CA ASP A 14 -21.99 -7.18 4.82
C ASP A 14 -20.63 -7.77 5.24
N THR A 15 -19.54 -7.06 4.95
CA THR A 15 -18.18 -7.61 5.15
C THR A 15 -17.54 -7.21 6.47
N ASN A 16 -17.92 -6.07 7.05
CA ASN A 16 -17.25 -5.46 8.20
C ASN A 16 -15.71 -5.41 8.04
N ALA A 17 -15.22 -5.34 6.79
CA ALA A 17 -13.80 -5.47 6.46
C ALA A 17 -13.01 -4.16 6.64
N PHE A 18 -13.71 -3.03 6.77
CA PHE A 18 -13.13 -1.69 6.86
C PHE A 18 -13.73 -0.94 8.04
N VAL A 19 -12.90 -0.14 8.70
CA VAL A 19 -13.32 0.77 9.78
C VAL A 19 -13.10 2.21 9.35
N VAL A 20 -14.04 3.08 9.68
CA VAL A 20 -13.88 4.52 9.46
C VAL A 20 -12.90 5.06 10.50
N LEU A 21 -11.85 5.71 10.03
CA LEU A 21 -10.88 6.38 10.91
C LEU A 21 -11.40 7.75 11.31
N LYS A 22 -11.16 8.13 12.57
CA LYS A 22 -11.55 9.44 13.11
C LYS A 22 -10.68 10.58 12.57
N GLU A 23 -9.42 10.28 12.27
CA GLU A 23 -8.40 11.24 11.87
C GLU A 23 -7.60 10.70 10.69
N ASN A 24 -6.95 11.61 9.96
CA ASN A 24 -6.08 11.24 8.85
C ASN A 24 -4.77 10.61 9.39
N PRO A 25 -4.50 9.32 9.12
CA PRO A 25 -3.34 8.63 9.69
C PRO A 25 -2.04 8.90 8.93
N PHE A 26 -2.04 9.75 7.90
CA PHE A 26 -0.89 9.94 7.00
C PHE A 26 0.40 10.31 7.75
N ASP A 27 0.34 11.33 8.60
CA ASP A 27 1.51 11.80 9.34
C ASP A 27 2.00 10.75 10.34
N GLU A 28 1.08 10.01 10.96
CA GLU A 28 1.43 8.92 11.88
C GLU A 28 2.21 7.82 11.16
N ILE A 29 1.71 7.37 10.01
CA ILE A 29 2.34 6.33 9.19
C ILE A 29 3.71 6.81 8.69
N LEU A 30 3.78 8.03 8.15
CA LEU A 30 5.03 8.63 7.67
C LEU A 30 6.08 8.70 8.78
N ASN A 31 5.71 9.19 9.96
CA ASN A 31 6.60 9.31 11.09
C ASN A 31 7.08 7.93 11.57
N LYS A 32 6.21 6.91 11.61
CA LYS A 32 6.60 5.53 11.94
C LYS A 32 7.64 4.98 10.98
N VAL A 33 7.51 5.22 9.67
CA VAL A 33 8.51 4.80 8.68
C VAL A 33 9.85 5.52 8.90
N ILE A 34 9.84 6.84 9.09
CA ILE A 34 11.05 7.63 9.35
C ILE A 34 11.76 7.14 10.63
N GLN A 35 11.00 6.94 11.71
CA GLN A 35 11.53 6.44 12.97
C GLN A 35 12.13 5.04 12.83
N LEU A 36 11.48 4.15 12.09
CA LEU A 36 12.01 2.82 11.79
C LEU A 36 13.36 2.90 11.09
N LEU A 37 13.46 3.67 10.01
CA LEU A 37 14.69 3.79 9.21
C LEU A 37 15.82 4.43 10.02
N ASN A 38 15.53 5.51 10.76
CA ASN A 38 16.50 6.15 11.65
C ASN A 38 17.01 5.18 12.72
N ARG A 39 16.13 4.38 13.32
CA ARG A 39 16.50 3.37 14.32
C ARG A 39 17.39 2.28 13.72
N LEU A 40 17.06 1.78 12.53
CA LEU A 40 17.86 0.76 11.84
C LEU A 40 19.25 1.31 11.47
N SER A 41 19.31 2.53 10.95
CA SER A 41 20.56 3.19 10.58
C SER A 41 21.42 3.50 11.82
N GLY A 42 20.82 4.01 12.90
CA GLY A 42 21.53 4.29 14.16
C GLY A 42 22.13 3.04 14.81
N LYS A 43 21.46 1.88 14.66
CA LYS A 43 21.98 0.57 15.09
C LYS A 43 22.96 -0.07 14.10
N LYS A 44 23.29 0.60 12.99
CA LYS A 44 24.13 0.07 11.90
C LYS A 44 23.62 -1.25 11.30
N LEU A 45 22.31 -1.48 11.34
CA LEU A 45 21.66 -2.65 10.73
C LEU A 45 21.42 -2.47 9.23
N ILE A 46 21.43 -1.22 8.78
CA ILE A 46 21.39 -0.85 7.36
C ILE A 46 22.46 0.21 7.09
N LEU A 47 22.99 0.20 5.88
CA LEU A 47 23.95 1.19 5.39
C LEU A 47 23.24 2.53 5.14
N GLN A 48 23.99 3.63 5.21
CA GLN A 48 23.44 4.97 5.02
C GLN A 48 22.74 5.13 3.66
N TRP A 49 23.31 4.56 2.59
CA TRP A 49 22.72 4.63 1.26
C TRP A 49 21.41 3.83 1.18
N GLN A 50 21.30 2.69 1.88
CA GLN A 50 20.07 1.89 1.95
C GLN A 50 18.98 2.69 2.68
N SER A 51 19.33 3.30 3.81
CA SER A 51 18.42 4.17 4.56
C SER A 51 17.94 5.35 3.70
N LYS A 52 18.84 6.00 2.95
CA LYS A 52 18.50 7.11 2.06
C LYS A 52 17.57 6.67 0.93
N LYS A 53 17.82 5.51 0.34
CA LYS A 53 16.99 4.93 -0.73
C LYS A 53 15.57 4.61 -0.25
N MET A 54 15.45 4.02 0.94
CA MET A 54 14.16 3.66 1.55
C MET A 54 13.39 4.85 2.15
N MET A 55 14.04 6.00 2.38
CA MET A 55 13.41 7.14 3.06
C MET A 55 12.24 7.69 2.23
N PRO A 56 11.04 7.83 2.80
CA PRO A 56 9.91 8.43 2.09
C PRO A 56 10.13 9.94 1.88
N ASN A 57 9.62 10.45 0.77
CA ASN A 57 9.59 11.89 0.52
C ASN A 57 8.22 12.44 0.91
N ARG A 58 8.16 13.23 1.99
CA ARG A 58 6.91 13.80 2.51
C ARG A 58 6.06 14.52 1.47
N THR A 59 6.66 15.26 0.54
CA THR A 59 5.89 16.03 -0.46
C THR A 59 5.38 15.18 -1.61
N LYS A 60 5.93 13.97 -1.78
CA LYS A 60 5.51 13.02 -2.82
C LYS A 60 4.69 11.85 -2.26
N SER A 61 4.79 11.58 -0.97
CA SER A 61 4.06 10.52 -0.32
C SER A 61 2.59 10.88 -0.19
N VAL A 62 1.72 9.90 -0.43
CA VAL A 62 0.27 10.03 -0.33
C VAL A 62 -0.28 8.96 0.61
N LEU A 63 -1.42 9.24 1.24
CA LEU A 63 -2.13 8.20 1.99
C LEU A 63 -2.71 7.19 0.99
N ALA A 64 -2.69 5.91 1.36
CA ALA A 64 -3.37 4.88 0.59
C ALA A 64 -4.86 5.23 0.48
N HIS A 65 -5.43 5.10 -0.72
CA HIS A 65 -6.84 5.39 -0.94
C HIS A 65 -7.59 4.15 -1.40
N LEU A 66 -8.78 3.99 -0.85
CA LEU A 66 -9.73 2.95 -1.23
C LEU A 66 -10.66 3.49 -2.31
N TYR A 67 -10.74 2.78 -3.43
CA TYR A 67 -11.76 3.02 -4.44
C TYR A 67 -12.42 1.71 -4.86
N PHE A 68 -13.51 1.80 -5.62
CA PHE A 68 -14.30 0.65 -6.02
C PHE A 68 -14.40 0.56 -7.54
N ASN A 69 -14.14 -0.63 -8.08
CA ASN A 69 -14.39 -0.93 -9.50
C ASN A 69 -15.68 -1.76 -9.65
N PRO A 70 -16.54 -1.47 -10.64
CA PRO A 70 -17.74 -2.24 -10.90
C PRO A 70 -17.40 -3.67 -11.38
N LYS A 71 -18.10 -4.68 -10.85
CA LYS A 71 -18.04 -6.06 -11.37
C LYS A 71 -19.28 -6.33 -12.24
N THR A 72 -19.24 -5.87 -13.49
CA THR A 72 -20.38 -5.95 -14.43
C THR A 72 -20.81 -7.38 -14.80
N HIS A 73 -19.93 -8.37 -14.59
CA HIS A 73 -20.13 -9.77 -15.01
C HIS A 73 -20.56 -10.72 -13.88
N LYS A 74 -20.73 -10.24 -12.63
CA LYS A 74 -21.15 -11.08 -11.50
C LYS A 74 -22.50 -10.63 -10.95
N ILE A 75 -23.49 -11.49 -11.08
CA ILE A 75 -24.81 -11.31 -10.45
C ILE A 75 -24.61 -11.36 -8.93
N GLY A 76 -25.06 -10.33 -8.21
CA GLY A 76 -25.06 -10.28 -6.74
C GLY A 76 -23.76 -9.84 -6.04
N ILE A 77 -22.60 -9.74 -6.72
CA ILE A 77 -21.38 -9.19 -6.11
C ILE A 77 -21.10 -7.81 -6.72
N PRO A 78 -21.37 -6.73 -5.98
CA PRO A 78 -21.64 -5.46 -6.62
C PRO A 78 -20.38 -4.68 -7.04
N VAL A 79 -19.28 -4.79 -6.28
CA VAL A 79 -18.06 -3.99 -6.48
C VAL A 79 -16.78 -4.78 -6.13
N ARG A 80 -15.64 -4.34 -6.64
CA ARG A 80 -14.30 -4.77 -6.22
C ARG A 80 -13.66 -3.60 -5.44
N PRO A 81 -13.45 -3.70 -4.12
CA PRO A 81 -12.59 -2.74 -3.43
C PRO A 81 -11.16 -2.86 -3.97
N ILE A 82 -10.54 -1.72 -4.25
CA ILE A 82 -9.13 -1.61 -4.62
C ILE A 82 -8.49 -0.63 -3.64
N GLU A 83 -7.52 -1.11 -2.89
CA GLU A 83 -6.64 -0.26 -2.10
C GLU A 83 -5.43 0.12 -2.97
N ASN A 84 -5.27 1.42 -3.23
CA ASN A 84 -4.10 1.93 -3.93
C ASN A 84 -3.07 2.44 -2.94
N THR A 85 -1.97 1.70 -2.84
CA THR A 85 -0.83 2.03 -1.98
C THR A 85 0.33 2.66 -2.77
N ILE A 86 0.15 2.96 -4.06
CA ILE A 86 1.20 3.60 -4.87
C ILE A 86 1.51 4.98 -4.27
N GLY A 87 2.78 5.21 -3.97
CA GLY A 87 3.23 6.45 -3.34
C GLY A 87 2.97 6.51 -1.83
N ALA A 88 2.51 5.43 -1.20
CA ALA A 88 2.44 5.34 0.26
C ALA A 88 3.83 5.52 0.90
N PRO A 89 3.92 5.96 2.17
CA PRO A 89 5.21 6.11 2.87
C PRO A 89 6.08 4.83 2.90
N THR A 90 5.49 3.66 2.66
CA THR A 90 6.18 2.36 2.62
C THR A 90 6.69 1.97 1.23
N THR A 91 6.34 2.70 0.16
CA THR A 91 6.65 2.31 -1.23
C THR A 91 8.13 2.07 -1.46
N ASN A 92 8.99 3.00 -1.04
CA ASN A 92 10.44 2.88 -1.23
C ASN A 92 11.05 1.69 -0.46
N ILE A 93 10.43 1.26 0.65
CA ILE A 93 10.84 0.05 1.36
C ILE A 93 10.46 -1.18 0.54
N SER A 94 9.22 -1.24 0.03
CA SER A 94 8.76 -2.33 -0.83
C SER A 94 9.63 -2.47 -2.07
N ASP A 95 9.94 -1.37 -2.76
CA ASP A 95 10.79 -1.39 -3.96
C ASP A 95 12.20 -1.89 -3.65
N PHE A 96 12.77 -1.45 -2.53
CA PHE A 96 14.10 -1.90 -2.10
C PHE A 96 14.13 -3.40 -1.75
N LEU A 97 13.09 -3.90 -1.07
CA LEU A 97 12.96 -5.32 -0.78
C LEU A 97 12.72 -6.13 -2.05
N ASP A 98 11.95 -5.60 -3.00
CA ASP A 98 11.72 -6.23 -4.30
C ASP A 98 13.03 -6.42 -5.05
N GLU A 99 13.89 -5.40 -5.14
CA GLU A 99 15.20 -5.52 -5.80
C GLU A 99 16.08 -6.64 -5.21
N ILE A 100 15.96 -6.90 -3.91
CA ILE A 100 16.71 -7.97 -3.23
C ILE A 100 16.09 -9.33 -3.51
N ILE A 101 14.77 -9.43 -3.47
CA ILE A 101 14.04 -10.71 -3.52
C ILE A 101 13.79 -11.14 -4.97
N ARG A 102 13.60 -10.21 -5.89
CA ARG A 102 13.22 -10.43 -7.29
C ARG A 102 14.12 -11.43 -8.00
N PRO A 103 15.47 -11.36 -7.92
CA PRO A 103 16.32 -12.35 -8.59
C PRO A 103 16.12 -13.78 -8.07
N ILE A 104 15.86 -13.91 -6.76
CA ILE A 104 15.59 -15.21 -6.12
C ILE A 104 14.23 -15.73 -6.58
N PHE A 105 13.22 -14.86 -6.59
CA PHE A 105 11.88 -15.18 -7.02
C PHE A 105 11.86 -15.63 -8.49
N ASP A 106 12.45 -14.86 -9.39
CA ASP A 106 12.47 -15.15 -10.82
C ASP A 106 13.25 -16.44 -11.12
N SER A 107 14.29 -16.75 -10.34
CA SER A 107 15.01 -18.02 -10.45
C SER A 107 14.16 -19.24 -10.07
N LYS A 108 13.21 -19.10 -9.14
CA LYS A 108 12.40 -20.23 -8.63
C LYS A 108 11.03 -20.35 -9.30
N CYS A 109 10.41 -19.22 -9.63
CA CYS A 109 9.04 -19.14 -10.10
C CYS A 109 8.94 -18.75 -11.59
N GLY A 110 10.06 -18.41 -12.23
CA GLY A 110 10.10 -17.81 -13.56
C GLY A 110 9.89 -16.29 -13.51
N PRO A 111 10.32 -15.57 -14.56
CA PRO A 111 10.24 -14.11 -14.60
C PRO A 111 8.79 -13.64 -14.56
N THR A 112 8.50 -12.69 -13.67
CA THR A 112 7.19 -12.04 -13.64
C THR A 112 7.10 -11.07 -14.82
N ARG A 113 6.18 -11.30 -15.77
CA ARG A 113 5.85 -10.29 -16.79
C ARG A 113 5.06 -9.16 -16.10
N THR A 114 5.70 -8.04 -15.83
CA THR A 114 4.98 -6.79 -15.55
C THR A 114 4.20 -6.39 -16.79
N PHE A 115 2.89 -6.19 -16.64
CA PHE A 115 1.98 -5.69 -17.67
C PHE A 115 2.19 -4.20 -17.94
#